data_AF-A0A961IAS4-F1
#
_entry.id   AF-A0A961IAS4-F1
#
_cell.length_a   1.000
_cell.length_b   1.000
_cell.length_c   1.000
_cell.angle_alpha   90.00
_cell.angle_beta   90.00
_cell.angle_gamma   90.00
#
_symmetry.space_group_name_H-M   'P 1'
#
loop_
_entity.id
_entity.type
_entity.pdbx_description
1 polymer ?
#
loop_
_entity_poly.entity_id
_entity_poly.type
_entity_poly.pdbx_seq_one_letter_code
_entity_poly.pdbx_strand_id
1 'polypeptide(L)'
;MTAARQLWAGRSSGQVSDIMVAMGESISLDIELYREDIRGSVAHARMLERIGILTAEERTSIENGLRRIKAEIESGSFNIDFALEDIHTHVETRLGELIGETARKLHTARSRNDQIAVDTHLFVRRCSAEIAGLVWQMCATLYERAASELDTILPGYTHLQIAQPVRLSHHLLAHFWSFIRDLERLDRAARAADRLPLGSGAMAGVNYATDREFLRTDLGFREIYSNSMDAVSTRDHILEFLHALSVCALRT
;
A
#
# COMPACT_ATOMS: atom_id res chain seq x y z
N MET A 1 -18.00 29.41 -4.19
CA MET A 1 -17.69 27.99 -4.48
C MET A 1 -16.72 27.96 -5.64
N THR A 2 -15.42 28.00 -5.37
CA THR A 2 -14.41 27.72 -6.39
C THR A 2 -14.46 26.22 -6.67
N ALA A 3 -14.80 25.85 -7.90
CA ALA A 3 -14.75 24.47 -8.36
C ALA A 3 -13.37 23.87 -8.00
N ALA A 4 -13.37 22.65 -7.46
CA ALA A 4 -12.16 21.89 -7.21
C ALA A 4 -11.35 21.84 -8.51
N ARG A 5 -10.24 22.56 -8.54
CA ARG A 5 -9.35 22.62 -9.70
C ARG A 5 -8.33 21.52 -9.50
N GLN A 6 -8.24 20.58 -10.44
CA GLN A 6 -7.25 19.50 -10.36
C GLN A 6 -5.84 20.09 -10.19
N LEU A 7 -5.04 19.47 -9.31
CA LEU A 7 -3.78 20.05 -8.81
C LEU A 7 -2.77 20.32 -9.94
N TRP A 8 -2.84 19.57 -11.04
CA TRP A 8 -1.99 19.74 -12.23
C TRP A 8 -2.54 20.75 -13.26
N ALA A 9 -3.80 21.16 -13.17
CA ALA A 9 -4.46 22.06 -14.13
C ALA A 9 -4.06 23.54 -14.00
N GLY A 10 -3.00 23.84 -13.25
CA GLY A 10 -2.49 25.19 -13.00
C GLY A 10 -2.01 25.94 -14.26
N ARG A 11 -1.78 25.22 -15.37
CA ARG A 11 -1.31 25.79 -16.65
C ARG A 11 -2.34 25.78 -17.79
N SER A 12 -3.52 25.23 -17.58
CA SER A 12 -4.54 25.09 -18.63
C SER A 12 -5.46 26.31 -18.66
N SER A 13 -5.73 26.87 -19.85
CA SER A 13 -6.79 27.85 -20.09
C SER A 13 -8.00 27.15 -20.71
N GLY A 14 -9.16 27.18 -20.05
CA GLY A 14 -10.40 26.55 -20.51
C GLY A 14 -10.85 25.36 -19.65
N GLN A 15 -12.00 24.79 -20.01
CA GLN A 15 -12.51 23.57 -19.37
C GLN A 15 -11.73 22.35 -19.89
N VAL A 16 -11.24 21.52 -18.99
CA VAL A 16 -10.61 20.24 -19.33
C VAL A 16 -11.68 19.32 -19.93
N SER A 17 -11.36 18.59 -21.01
CA SER A 17 -12.34 17.70 -21.65
C SER A 17 -12.74 16.56 -20.71
N ASP A 18 -13.99 16.12 -20.81
CA ASP A 18 -14.50 15.02 -19.98
C ASP A 18 -13.68 13.73 -20.15
N ILE A 19 -13.16 13.46 -21.35
CA ILE A 19 -12.27 12.32 -21.62
C ILE A 19 -10.95 12.45 -20.84
N MET A 20 -10.38 13.66 -20.75
CA MET A 20 -9.13 13.86 -20.01
C MET A 20 -9.37 13.71 -18.50
N VAL A 21 -10.53 14.14 -17.99
CA VAL A 21 -10.92 13.89 -16.60
C VAL A 21 -11.07 12.37 -16.37
N ALA A 22 -11.82 11.69 -17.26
CA ALA A 22 -12.09 10.25 -17.20
C ALA A 22 -10.84 9.34 -17.39
N MET A 23 -9.76 9.88 -17.95
CA MET A 23 -8.47 9.17 -18.07
C MET A 23 -7.51 9.52 -16.93
N GLY A 24 -7.76 10.65 -16.25
CA GLY A 24 -6.92 11.16 -15.18
C GLY A 24 -7.37 10.71 -13.80
N GLU A 25 -8.65 10.33 -13.61
CA GLU A 25 -9.08 9.86 -12.31
C GLU A 25 -8.51 8.47 -12.00
N SER A 26 -8.01 8.33 -10.79
CA SER A 26 -7.59 7.05 -10.21
C SER A 26 -8.46 6.63 -9.03
N ILE A 27 -9.38 7.48 -8.55
CA ILE A 27 -10.23 7.19 -7.38
C ILE A 27 -11.04 5.88 -7.50
N SER A 28 -11.44 5.51 -8.71
CA SER A 28 -12.16 4.26 -8.98
C SER A 28 -11.36 3.01 -8.60
N LEU A 29 -10.04 3.13 -8.44
CA LEU A 29 -9.10 2.07 -8.09
C LEU A 29 -8.33 2.37 -6.80
N ASP A 30 -7.79 3.59 -6.67
CA ASP A 30 -6.87 3.96 -5.59
C ASP A 30 -7.56 4.26 -4.26
N ILE A 31 -8.90 4.26 -4.22
CA ILE A 31 -9.63 4.28 -2.96
C ILE A 31 -9.17 3.18 -2.01
N GLU A 32 -8.70 2.05 -2.52
CA GLU A 32 -8.12 0.95 -1.73
C GLU A 32 -6.90 1.36 -0.91
N LEU A 33 -6.20 2.43 -1.29
CA LEU A 33 -5.02 2.97 -0.59
C LEU A 33 -5.38 3.91 0.58
N TYR A 34 -6.66 4.12 0.89
CA TYR A 34 -7.06 5.08 1.94
C TYR A 34 -6.42 4.79 3.30
N ARG A 35 -6.18 3.52 3.65
CA ARG A 35 -5.58 3.14 4.93
C ARG A 35 -4.12 3.60 4.99
N GLU A 36 -3.43 3.42 3.89
CA GLU A 36 -2.03 3.78 3.71
C GLU A 36 -1.85 5.30 3.66
N ASP A 37 -2.64 6.02 2.86
CA ASP A 37 -2.59 7.48 2.77
C ASP A 37 -2.86 8.14 4.13
N ILE A 38 -3.90 7.69 4.83
CA ILE A 38 -4.23 8.21 6.17
C ILE A 38 -3.11 7.93 7.15
N ARG A 39 -2.54 6.71 7.14
CA ARG A 39 -1.43 6.35 8.02
C ARG A 39 -0.18 7.19 7.72
N GLY A 40 0.18 7.35 6.45
CA GLY A 40 1.29 8.19 6.00
C GLY A 40 1.09 9.66 6.38
N SER A 41 -0.14 10.16 6.23
CA SER A 41 -0.52 11.53 6.58
C SER A 41 -0.49 11.79 8.08
N VAL A 42 -0.88 10.83 8.93
CA VAL A 42 -0.72 10.95 10.39
C VAL A 42 0.75 11.05 10.78
N ALA A 43 1.61 10.17 10.23
CA ALA A 43 3.05 10.21 10.49
C ALA A 43 3.67 11.54 10.02
N HIS A 44 3.26 12.02 8.86
CA HIS A 44 3.70 13.30 8.32
C HIS A 44 3.28 14.48 9.19
N ALA A 45 2.04 14.50 9.70
CA ALA A 45 1.57 15.53 10.62
C ALA A 45 2.40 15.58 11.92
N ARG A 46 2.77 14.42 12.47
CA ARG A 46 3.66 14.33 13.64
C ARG A 46 5.06 14.84 13.34
N MET A 47 5.59 14.53 12.14
CA MET A 47 6.88 15.05 11.70
C MET A 47 6.83 16.57 11.56
N LEU A 48 5.78 17.13 10.96
CA LEU A 48 5.61 18.58 10.80
C LEU A 48 5.52 19.31 12.15
N GLU A 49 4.85 18.74 13.15
CA GLU A 49 4.87 19.27 14.52
C GLU A 49 6.30 19.29 15.09
N ARG A 50 7.02 18.17 14.95
CA ARG A 50 8.38 18.01 15.47
C ARG A 50 9.36 19.03 14.88
N ILE A 51 9.17 19.45 13.63
CA ILE A 51 10.00 20.48 12.97
C ILE A 51 9.42 21.90 13.12
N GLY A 52 8.36 22.09 13.91
CA GLY A 52 7.78 23.39 14.24
C GLY A 52 6.87 24.01 13.18
N ILE A 53 6.44 23.24 12.18
CA ILE A 53 5.50 23.71 11.13
C ILE A 53 4.05 23.67 11.63
N LEU A 54 3.70 22.65 12.43
CA LEU A 54 2.40 22.53 13.09
C LEU A 54 2.53 22.76 14.59
N THR A 55 1.51 23.35 15.19
CA THR A 55 1.34 23.28 16.65
C THR A 55 0.77 21.91 17.07
N ALA A 56 0.85 21.59 18.36
CA ALA A 56 0.27 20.35 18.89
C ALA A 56 -1.26 20.28 18.70
N GLU A 57 -1.93 21.43 18.78
CA GLU A 57 -3.37 21.57 18.54
C GLU A 57 -3.71 21.32 17.06
N GLU A 58 -2.93 21.89 16.15
CA GLU A 58 -3.08 21.69 14.71
C GLU A 58 -2.84 20.24 14.30
N ARG A 59 -1.76 19.61 14.80
CA ARG A 59 -1.51 18.18 14.60
C ARG A 59 -2.67 17.34 15.12
N THR A 60 -3.15 17.59 16.33
CA THR A 60 -4.25 16.84 16.94
C THR A 60 -5.54 16.98 16.13
N SER A 61 -5.83 18.19 15.63
CA SER A 61 -6.95 18.46 14.73
C SER A 61 -6.86 17.64 13.44
N ILE A 62 -5.67 17.61 12.81
CA ILE A 62 -5.40 16.79 11.62
C ILE A 62 -5.58 15.30 11.91
N GLU A 63 -4.97 14.75 12.95
CA GLU A 63 -5.08 13.32 13.29
C GLU A 63 -6.53 12.90 13.55
N ASN A 64 -7.32 13.75 14.22
CA ASN A 64 -8.73 13.49 14.47
C ASN A 64 -9.57 13.57 13.18
N GLY A 65 -9.30 14.56 12.33
CA GLY A 65 -9.94 14.68 11.02
C GLY A 65 -9.67 13.46 10.13
N LEU A 66 -8.41 13.03 10.04
CA LEU A 66 -8.01 11.83 9.29
C LEU A 66 -8.65 10.55 9.84
N ARG A 67 -8.76 10.40 11.18
CA ARG A 67 -9.46 9.27 11.80
C ARG A 67 -10.96 9.26 11.45
N ARG A 68 -11.58 10.43 11.42
CA ARG A 68 -12.99 10.57 11.02
C ARG A 68 -13.17 10.20 9.55
N ILE A 69 -12.30 10.66 8.66
CA ILE A 69 -12.33 10.31 7.23
C ILE A 69 -12.22 8.80 7.04
N LYS A 70 -11.28 8.15 7.75
CA LYS A 70 -11.15 6.69 7.73
C LYS A 70 -12.48 6.00 8.09
N ALA A 71 -13.14 6.45 9.15
CA ALA A 71 -14.42 5.89 9.60
C ALA A 71 -15.58 6.18 8.62
N GLU A 72 -15.56 7.31 7.93
CA GLU A 72 -16.52 7.64 6.87
C GLU A 72 -16.35 6.68 5.68
N ILE A 73 -15.11 6.38 5.28
CA ILE A 73 -14.81 5.42 4.20
C ILE A 73 -15.24 4.00 4.61
N GLU A 74 -14.85 3.56 5.81
CA GLU A 74 -15.17 2.21 6.33
C GLU A 74 -16.66 1.97 6.52
N SER A 75 -17.45 3.04 6.78
CA SER A 75 -18.90 2.94 6.91
C SER A 75 -19.66 3.11 5.59
N GLY A 76 -18.97 3.43 4.49
CA GLY A 76 -19.59 3.72 3.19
C GLY A 76 -20.31 5.07 3.12
N SER A 77 -20.11 5.95 4.10
CA SER A 77 -20.70 7.29 4.14
C SER A 77 -19.82 8.37 3.49
N PHE A 78 -18.60 8.01 3.09
CA PHE A 78 -17.68 8.88 2.37
C PHE A 78 -18.19 9.15 0.95
N ASN A 79 -18.33 10.44 0.61
CA ASN A 79 -18.78 10.84 -0.72
C ASN A 79 -17.62 10.79 -1.72
N ILE A 80 -17.75 9.95 -2.75
CA ILE A 80 -16.82 9.88 -3.87
C ILE A 80 -17.28 10.87 -4.94
N ASP A 81 -16.40 11.80 -5.30
CA ASP A 81 -16.62 12.75 -6.38
C ASP A 81 -15.59 12.49 -7.49
N PHE A 82 -16.04 11.97 -8.62
CA PHE A 82 -15.16 11.67 -9.77
C PHE A 82 -14.53 12.92 -10.40
N ALA A 83 -14.95 14.14 -10.03
CA ALA A 83 -14.23 15.35 -10.39
C ALA A 83 -12.91 15.50 -9.62
N LEU A 84 -12.79 14.87 -8.45
CA LEU A 84 -11.56 14.76 -7.68
C LEU A 84 -10.76 13.56 -8.20
N GLU A 85 -9.49 13.81 -8.52
CA GLU A 85 -8.63 12.91 -9.28
C GLU A 85 -8.33 11.58 -8.55
N ASP A 86 -7.84 11.68 -7.32
CA ASP A 86 -7.24 10.56 -6.57
C ASP A 86 -7.75 10.53 -5.11
N ILE A 87 -7.50 9.42 -4.41
CA ILE A 87 -7.81 9.28 -2.97
C ILE A 87 -7.17 10.39 -2.13
N HIS A 88 -5.98 10.84 -2.49
CA HIS A 88 -5.26 11.86 -1.73
C HIS A 88 -5.97 13.22 -1.77
N THR A 89 -6.48 13.60 -2.94
CA THR A 89 -7.25 14.84 -3.14
C THR A 89 -8.61 14.74 -2.45
N HIS A 90 -9.22 13.56 -2.44
CA HIS A 90 -10.43 13.29 -1.64
C HIS A 90 -10.17 13.49 -0.15
N VAL A 91 -9.09 12.90 0.39
CA VAL A 91 -8.71 13.04 1.80
C VAL A 91 -8.37 14.50 2.14
N GLU A 92 -7.58 15.17 1.31
CA GLU A 92 -7.21 16.58 1.51
C GLU A 92 -8.43 17.51 1.48
N THR A 93 -9.34 17.31 0.52
CA THR A 93 -10.58 18.08 0.39
C THR A 93 -11.46 17.87 1.60
N ARG A 94 -11.73 16.61 1.96
CA ARG A 94 -12.56 16.28 3.10
C ARG A 94 -11.95 16.78 4.41
N LEU A 95 -10.64 16.72 4.57
CA LEU A 95 -9.95 17.26 5.73
C LEU A 95 -10.14 18.78 5.81
N GLY A 96 -10.04 19.48 4.68
CA GLY A 96 -10.32 20.92 4.59
C GLY A 96 -11.75 21.30 5.02
N GLU A 97 -12.74 20.48 4.66
CA GLU A 97 -14.13 20.67 5.12
C GLU A 97 -14.28 20.49 6.64
N LEU A 98 -13.51 19.57 7.23
CA LEU A 98 -13.60 19.24 8.65
C LEU A 98 -12.88 20.23 9.56
N ILE A 99 -11.70 20.70 9.15
CA ILE A 99 -10.80 21.47 10.03
C ILE A 99 -10.34 22.81 9.43
N GLY A 100 -10.84 23.18 8.25
CA GLY A 100 -10.54 24.46 7.62
C GLY A 100 -9.09 24.60 7.16
N GLU A 101 -8.53 25.79 7.34
CA GLU A 101 -7.23 26.18 6.78
C GLU A 101 -6.06 25.34 7.31
N THR A 102 -6.16 24.81 8.53
CA THR A 102 -5.15 23.92 9.12
C THR A 102 -4.86 22.70 8.23
N ALA A 103 -5.86 22.19 7.50
CA ALA A 103 -5.69 21.06 6.59
C ALA A 103 -4.64 21.33 5.50
N ARG A 104 -4.55 22.58 5.02
CA ARG A 104 -3.62 22.95 3.95
C ARG A 104 -2.16 22.86 4.37
N LYS A 105 -1.88 23.00 5.67
CA LYS A 105 -0.53 22.87 6.21
C LYS A 105 0.01 21.44 6.10
N LEU A 106 -0.87 20.43 6.04
CA LEU A 106 -0.47 19.02 5.99
C LEU A 106 0.36 18.68 4.74
N HIS A 107 0.12 19.33 3.60
CA HIS A 107 0.90 19.06 2.39
C HIS A 107 2.27 19.78 2.37
N THR A 108 2.59 20.57 3.41
CA THR A 108 3.92 21.19 3.54
C THR A 108 5.01 20.13 3.59
N ALA A 109 6.13 20.38 2.91
CA ALA A 109 7.27 19.45 2.85
C ALA A 109 6.92 18.05 2.30
N ARG A 110 5.93 17.96 1.41
CA ARG A 110 5.47 16.72 0.77
C ARG A 110 5.15 16.97 -0.70
N SER A 111 5.14 15.91 -1.49
CA SER A 111 4.64 15.91 -2.86
C SER A 111 3.69 14.73 -3.04
N ARG A 112 2.83 14.78 -4.05
CA ARG A 112 2.05 13.59 -4.42
C ARG A 112 2.97 12.41 -4.79
N ASN A 113 4.16 12.66 -5.35
CA ASN A 113 5.11 11.62 -5.77
C ASN A 113 5.65 10.77 -4.61
N ASP A 114 6.11 11.41 -3.52
CA ASP A 114 6.59 10.65 -2.37
C ASP A 114 5.47 10.15 -1.45
N GLN A 115 4.28 10.78 -1.54
CA GLN A 115 3.06 10.29 -0.90
C GLN A 115 2.57 8.97 -1.52
N ILE A 116 2.31 8.91 -2.83
CA ILE A 116 1.91 7.66 -3.47
C ILE A 116 2.99 6.57 -3.35
N ALA A 117 4.27 6.97 -3.36
CA ALA A 117 5.36 6.04 -3.10
C ALA A 117 5.20 5.40 -1.71
N VAL A 118 5.07 6.18 -0.64
CA VAL A 118 4.93 5.58 0.70
C VAL A 118 3.66 4.75 0.83
N ASP A 119 2.57 5.16 0.17
CA ASP A 119 1.31 4.42 0.22
C ASP A 119 1.44 3.04 -0.41
N THR A 120 2.03 2.94 -1.61
CA THR A 120 2.23 1.65 -2.29
C THR A 120 3.19 0.74 -1.52
N HIS A 121 4.21 1.29 -0.86
CA HIS A 121 5.10 0.54 0.02
C HIS A 121 4.36 -0.05 1.22
N LEU A 122 3.53 0.76 1.90
CA LEU A 122 2.71 0.30 3.03
C LEU A 122 1.68 -0.74 2.57
N PHE A 123 1.08 -0.55 1.38
CA PHE A 123 0.10 -1.45 0.79
C PHE A 123 0.71 -2.83 0.51
N VAL A 124 1.85 -2.87 -0.20
CA VAL A 124 2.54 -4.13 -0.51
C VAL A 124 2.91 -4.88 0.79
N ARG A 125 3.39 -4.19 1.82
CA ARG A 125 3.70 -4.81 3.12
C ARG A 125 2.47 -5.41 3.77
N ARG A 126 1.35 -4.67 3.81
CA ARG A 126 0.08 -5.16 4.38
C ARG A 126 -0.44 -6.36 3.61
N CYS A 127 -0.59 -6.25 2.30
CA CYS A 127 -1.13 -7.32 1.46
C CYS A 127 -0.23 -8.55 1.45
N SER A 128 1.10 -8.39 1.47
CA SER A 128 2.03 -9.53 1.61
C SER A 128 1.80 -10.28 2.91
N ALA A 129 1.58 -9.58 4.03
CA ALA A 129 1.30 -10.21 5.32
C ALA A 129 -0.06 -10.91 5.35
N GLU A 130 -1.10 -10.28 4.81
CA GLU A 130 -2.44 -10.87 4.70
C GLU A 130 -2.41 -12.16 3.87
N ILE A 131 -1.81 -12.12 2.68
CA ILE A 131 -1.73 -13.27 1.78
C ILE A 131 -0.84 -14.36 2.36
N ALA A 132 0.28 -14.01 3.00
CA ALA A 132 1.13 -14.99 3.69
C ALA A 132 0.35 -15.72 4.80
N GLY A 133 -0.54 -15.03 5.52
CA GLY A 133 -1.43 -15.64 6.51
C GLY A 133 -2.38 -16.67 5.89
N LEU A 134 -2.97 -16.36 4.73
CA LEU A 134 -3.85 -17.28 4.00
C LEU A 134 -3.08 -18.50 3.44
N VAL A 135 -1.90 -18.28 2.86
CA VAL A 135 -1.03 -19.35 2.37
C VAL A 135 -0.58 -20.26 3.52
N TRP A 136 -0.29 -19.68 4.69
CA TRP A 136 0.04 -20.47 5.88
C TRP A 136 -1.12 -21.35 6.35
N GLN A 137 -2.37 -20.85 6.31
CA GLN A 137 -3.54 -21.66 6.63
C GLN A 137 -3.73 -22.83 5.64
N MET A 138 -3.45 -22.61 4.36
CA MET A 138 -3.42 -23.68 3.35
C MET A 138 -2.35 -24.73 3.69
N CYS A 139 -1.12 -24.29 4.01
CA CYS A 139 -0.04 -25.18 4.45
C CYS A 139 -0.45 -26.01 5.68
N ALA A 140 -1.02 -25.39 6.71
CA ALA A 140 -1.49 -26.09 7.90
C ALA A 140 -2.55 -27.16 7.55
N THR A 141 -3.51 -26.80 6.71
CA THR A 141 -4.56 -27.72 6.25
C THR A 141 -3.98 -28.91 5.49
N LEU A 142 -3.06 -28.67 4.54
CA LEU A 142 -2.39 -29.74 3.78
C LEU A 142 -1.60 -30.67 4.70
N TYR A 143 -0.91 -30.11 5.69
CA TYR A 143 -0.13 -30.87 6.66
C TYR A 143 -1.03 -31.76 7.54
N GLU A 144 -2.12 -31.21 8.08
CA GLU A 144 -3.08 -31.96 8.89
C GLU A 144 -3.73 -33.09 8.10
N ARG A 145 -4.15 -32.82 6.86
CA ARG A 145 -4.69 -33.85 5.97
C ARG A 145 -3.65 -34.93 5.67
N ALA A 146 -2.41 -34.55 5.38
CA ALA A 146 -1.34 -35.51 5.14
C ALA A 146 -1.06 -36.39 6.36
N ALA A 147 -1.10 -35.84 7.57
CA ALA A 147 -0.92 -36.59 8.81
C ALA A 147 -2.05 -37.60 9.06
N SER A 148 -3.29 -37.29 8.66
CA SER A 148 -4.44 -38.21 8.78
C SER A 148 -4.47 -39.33 7.73
N GLU A 149 -3.69 -39.22 6.65
CA GLU A 149 -3.77 -40.08 5.46
C GLU A 149 -2.45 -40.82 5.19
N LEU A 150 -1.73 -41.24 6.24
CA LEU A 150 -0.41 -41.86 6.12
C LEU A 150 -0.42 -43.23 5.43
N ASP A 151 -1.49 -44.00 5.62
CA ASP A 151 -1.61 -45.37 5.12
C ASP A 151 -2.40 -45.46 3.80
N THR A 152 -2.95 -44.33 3.34
CA THR A 152 -3.67 -44.24 2.07
C THR A 152 -2.68 -44.25 0.91
N ILE A 153 -2.77 -45.26 0.04
CA ILE A 153 -1.92 -45.42 -1.15
C ILE A 153 -2.67 -44.97 -2.41
N LEU A 154 -1.97 -44.24 -3.27
CA LEU A 154 -2.41 -43.79 -4.59
C LEU A 154 -1.45 -44.27 -5.67
N PRO A 155 -1.90 -44.43 -6.93
CA PRO A 155 -0.99 -44.49 -8.06
C PRO A 155 -0.29 -43.14 -8.24
N GLY A 156 1.04 -43.14 -8.26
CA GLY A 156 1.85 -42.00 -8.68
C GLY A 156 1.95 -41.95 -10.19
N TYR A 157 1.96 -40.73 -10.75
CA TYR A 157 1.90 -40.51 -12.20
C TYR A 157 3.14 -39.78 -12.74
N THR A 158 3.60 -40.21 -13.90
CA THR A 158 4.54 -39.47 -14.76
C THR A 158 4.00 -39.52 -16.19
N HIS A 159 3.97 -38.40 -16.91
CA HIS A 159 3.29 -38.32 -18.22
C HIS A 159 1.82 -38.80 -18.19
N LEU A 160 1.16 -38.62 -17.04
CA LEU A 160 -0.20 -39.14 -16.75
C LEU A 160 -0.32 -40.68 -16.88
N GLN A 161 0.79 -41.41 -16.81
CA GLN A 161 0.83 -42.87 -16.74
C GLN A 161 1.21 -43.33 -15.34
N ILE A 162 0.63 -44.46 -14.90
CA ILE A 162 0.93 -45.06 -13.59
C ILE A 162 2.40 -45.46 -13.56
N ALA A 163 3.15 -44.91 -12.60
CA ALA A 163 4.56 -45.19 -12.42
C ALA A 163 4.80 -46.09 -11.19
N GLN A 164 4.53 -45.57 -10.00
CA GLN A 164 4.81 -46.24 -8.72
C GLN A 164 3.72 -45.92 -7.71
N PRO A 165 3.41 -46.82 -6.76
CA PRO A 165 2.54 -46.48 -5.64
C PRO A 165 3.19 -45.40 -4.76
N VAL A 166 2.40 -44.40 -4.37
CA VAL A 166 2.80 -43.32 -3.45
C VAL A 166 1.78 -43.19 -2.32
N ARG A 167 2.18 -42.62 -1.19
CA ARG A 167 1.23 -42.26 -0.12
C ARG A 167 0.48 -40.99 -0.51
N LEU A 168 -0.82 -40.90 -0.20
CA LEU A 168 -1.59 -39.66 -0.33
C LEU A 168 -0.93 -38.53 0.47
N SER A 169 -0.43 -38.83 1.67
CA SER A 169 0.35 -37.88 2.47
C SER A 169 1.56 -37.29 1.74
N HIS A 170 2.28 -38.10 0.96
CA HIS A 170 3.44 -37.64 0.18
C HIS A 170 3.01 -36.72 -0.97
N HIS A 171 1.88 -37.03 -1.61
CA HIS A 171 1.32 -36.20 -2.68
C HIS A 171 0.85 -34.83 -2.14
N LEU A 172 0.11 -34.81 -1.03
CA LEU A 172 -0.34 -33.57 -0.39
C LEU A 172 0.85 -32.70 0.06
N LEU A 173 1.89 -33.31 0.64
CA LEU A 173 3.08 -32.59 1.06
C LEU A 173 3.89 -32.01 -0.11
N ALA A 174 3.77 -32.54 -1.33
CA ALA A 174 4.38 -31.94 -2.51
C ALA A 174 3.82 -30.52 -2.79
N HIS A 175 2.51 -30.31 -2.58
CA HIS A 175 1.88 -29.00 -2.66
C HIS A 175 2.26 -28.11 -1.47
N PHE A 176 2.27 -28.67 -0.25
CA PHE A 176 2.73 -27.97 0.96
C PHE A 176 4.10 -27.32 0.75
N TRP A 177 5.09 -28.10 0.29
CA TRP A 177 6.44 -27.58 0.07
C TRP A 177 6.51 -26.52 -1.03
N SER A 178 5.58 -26.52 -1.98
CA SER A 178 5.47 -25.45 -2.97
C SER A 178 5.00 -24.14 -2.33
N PHE A 179 3.96 -24.19 -1.51
CA PHE A 179 3.46 -23.03 -0.77
C PHE A 179 4.46 -22.48 0.26
N ILE A 180 5.27 -23.34 0.91
CA ILE A 180 6.35 -22.88 1.78
C ILE A 180 7.33 -21.97 1.04
N ARG A 181 7.71 -22.32 -0.20
CA ARG A 181 8.56 -21.44 -1.02
C ARG A 181 7.84 -20.16 -1.47
N ASP A 182 6.52 -20.16 -1.51
CA ASP A 182 5.74 -18.96 -1.86
C ASP A 182 5.66 -18.00 -0.67
N LEU A 183 5.63 -18.50 0.58
CA LEU A 183 5.82 -17.68 1.77
C LEU A 183 7.18 -16.97 1.78
N GLU A 184 8.25 -17.66 1.38
CA GLU A 184 9.58 -17.05 1.23
C GLU A 184 9.59 -15.93 0.17
N ARG A 185 8.83 -16.08 -0.91
CA ARG A 185 8.70 -15.03 -1.95
C ARG A 185 7.92 -13.82 -1.45
N LEU A 186 6.82 -14.05 -0.73
CA LEU A 186 6.04 -12.99 -0.12
C LEU A 186 6.85 -12.20 0.91
N ASP A 187 7.67 -12.87 1.73
CA ASP A 187 8.60 -12.19 2.65
C ASP A 187 9.65 -11.34 1.90
N ARG A 188 10.18 -11.83 0.76
CA ARG A 188 11.10 -11.03 -0.08
C ARG A 188 10.40 -9.79 -0.65
N ALA A 189 9.17 -9.93 -1.17
CA ALA A 189 8.40 -8.80 -1.67
C ALA A 189 8.12 -7.77 -0.56
N ALA A 190 7.75 -8.23 0.64
CA ALA A 190 7.55 -7.37 1.80
C ALA A 190 8.84 -6.62 2.20
N ARG A 191 10.00 -7.28 2.14
CA ARG A 191 11.30 -6.65 2.40
C ARG A 191 11.70 -5.64 1.33
N ALA A 192 11.40 -5.90 0.06
CA ALA A 192 11.62 -4.94 -1.02
C ALA A 192 10.80 -3.66 -0.81
N ALA A 193 9.61 -3.79 -0.21
CA ALA A 193 8.78 -2.66 0.21
C ALA A 193 9.20 -2.01 1.55
N ASP A 194 10.22 -2.51 2.25
CA ASP A 194 10.56 -2.10 3.63
C ASP A 194 11.58 -0.95 3.73
N ARG A 195 11.44 0.03 2.84
CA ARG A 195 12.28 1.23 2.77
C ARG A 195 11.41 2.47 2.62
N LEU A 196 11.63 3.48 3.46
CA LEU A 196 10.83 4.72 3.51
C LEU A 196 11.15 5.65 2.32
N PRO A 197 10.18 5.96 1.43
CA PRO A 197 10.36 6.96 0.39
C PRO A 197 9.95 8.38 0.84
N LEU A 198 9.04 8.51 1.82
CA LEU A 198 8.51 9.79 2.29
C LEU A 198 9.62 10.76 2.75
N GLY A 199 9.46 12.05 2.41
CA GLY A 199 10.47 13.08 2.60
C GLY A 199 11.39 13.26 1.39
N SER A 200 11.12 12.57 0.28
CA SER A 200 11.82 12.74 -1.01
C SER A 200 11.23 13.86 -1.87
N GLY A 201 10.08 14.40 -1.47
CA GLY A 201 9.38 15.46 -2.19
C GLY A 201 9.02 15.02 -3.60
N ALA A 202 9.03 15.97 -4.56
CA ALA A 202 8.69 15.65 -5.93
C ALA A 202 9.75 14.76 -6.62
N MET A 203 11.03 14.99 -6.31
CA MET A 203 12.16 14.21 -6.85
C MET A 203 13.52 14.59 -6.22
N ALA A 204 13.68 15.81 -5.72
CA ALA A 204 14.99 16.36 -5.30
C ALA A 204 15.14 16.48 -3.77
N GLY A 205 14.27 15.82 -3.00
CA GLY A 205 14.10 16.10 -1.57
C GLY A 205 13.16 17.29 -1.34
N VAL A 206 13.20 17.81 -0.11
CA VAL A 206 12.36 18.93 0.32
C VAL A 206 13.22 20.01 0.99
N ASN A 207 12.86 21.27 0.82
CA ASN A 207 13.58 22.43 1.39
C ASN A 207 13.22 22.68 2.86
N TYR A 208 13.02 21.61 3.63
CA TYR A 208 12.65 21.63 5.04
C TYR A 208 13.57 20.67 5.80
N ALA A 209 13.76 20.92 7.10
CA ALA A 209 14.53 20.04 7.98
C ALA A 209 13.75 18.77 8.36
N THR A 210 13.17 18.09 7.37
CA THR A 210 12.32 16.90 7.54
C THR A 210 13.08 15.78 8.26
N ASP A 211 12.54 15.34 9.40
CA ASP A 211 13.10 14.23 10.17
C ASP A 211 12.65 12.89 9.56
N ARG A 212 13.38 12.41 8.55
CA ARG A 212 13.09 11.12 7.88
C ARG A 212 13.34 9.92 8.78
N GLU A 213 14.20 10.04 9.79
CA GLU A 213 14.46 8.96 10.74
C GLU A 213 13.29 8.76 11.70
N PHE A 214 12.67 9.86 12.14
CA PHE A 214 11.39 9.83 12.83
C PHE A 214 10.31 9.17 11.96
N LEU A 215 10.14 9.60 10.70
CA LEU A 215 9.14 9.02 9.79
C LEU A 215 9.38 7.52 9.57
N ARG A 216 10.64 7.10 9.41
CA ARG A 216 11.03 5.69 9.25
C ARG A 216 10.57 4.88 10.45
N THR A 217 10.82 5.40 11.65
CA THR A 217 10.47 4.73 12.91
C THR A 217 8.96 4.69 13.13
N ASP A 218 8.25 5.81 12.97
CA ASP A 218 6.80 5.92 13.19
C ASP A 218 5.99 5.04 12.21
N LEU A 219 6.43 4.98 10.95
CA LEU A 219 5.82 4.10 9.94
C LEU A 219 6.36 2.66 9.97
N GLY A 220 7.37 2.38 10.81
CA GLY A 220 7.93 1.05 11.01
C GLY A 220 8.64 0.49 9.77
N PHE A 221 9.33 1.33 9.00
CA PHE A 221 10.23 0.90 7.94
C PHE A 221 11.60 0.53 8.50
N ARG A 222 12.35 -0.37 7.85
CA ARG A 222 13.72 -0.71 8.27
C ARG A 222 14.75 0.30 7.80
N GLU A 223 14.58 0.81 6.58
CA GLU A 223 15.57 1.66 5.93
C GLU A 223 14.93 2.92 5.34
N ILE A 224 15.77 3.85 4.90
CA ILE A 224 15.37 5.07 4.18
C ILE A 224 16.02 5.00 2.80
N TYR A 225 15.30 5.44 1.76
CA TYR A 225 15.92 5.62 0.45
C TYR A 225 17.03 6.67 0.49
N SER A 226 18.22 6.26 0.05
CA SER A 226 19.42 7.10 -0.02
C SER A 226 19.34 8.17 -1.13
N ASN A 227 18.48 7.97 -2.13
CA ASN A 227 18.32 8.88 -3.26
C ASN A 227 16.84 9.21 -3.47
N SER A 228 16.50 10.50 -3.54
CA SER A 228 15.12 10.97 -3.65
C SER A 228 14.49 10.70 -5.02
N MET A 229 15.28 10.71 -6.10
CA MET A 229 14.77 10.39 -7.45
C MET A 229 14.45 8.91 -7.55
N ASP A 230 15.30 8.05 -7.00
CA ASP A 230 15.05 6.61 -6.88
C ASP A 230 13.76 6.36 -6.07
N ALA A 231 13.67 6.93 -4.87
CA ALA A 231 12.54 6.77 -3.96
C ALA A 231 11.16 7.03 -4.57
N VAL A 232 11.05 8.00 -5.49
CA VAL A 232 9.78 8.38 -6.12
C VAL A 232 9.54 7.69 -7.46
N SER A 233 10.58 7.16 -8.11
CA SER A 233 10.48 6.56 -9.46
C SER A 233 10.49 5.04 -9.47
N THR A 234 11.17 4.39 -8.52
CA THR A 234 11.22 2.93 -8.46
C THR A 234 9.85 2.31 -8.19
N ARG A 235 9.60 1.16 -8.79
CA ARG A 235 8.41 0.33 -8.57
C ARG A 235 8.78 -1.14 -8.36
N ASP A 236 10.04 -1.40 -8.01
CA ASP A 236 10.58 -2.76 -7.89
C ASP A 236 9.81 -3.57 -6.83
N HIS A 237 9.39 -2.94 -5.73
CA HIS A 237 8.57 -3.59 -4.70
C HIS A 237 7.22 -4.10 -5.23
N ILE A 238 6.62 -3.39 -6.20
CA ILE A 238 5.39 -3.82 -6.85
C ILE A 238 5.67 -4.99 -7.79
N LEU A 239 6.76 -4.94 -8.56
CA LEU A 239 7.15 -6.02 -9.47
C LEU A 239 7.48 -7.31 -8.71
N GLU A 240 8.23 -7.22 -7.61
CA GLU A 240 8.53 -8.34 -6.72
C GLU A 240 7.24 -8.94 -6.12
N PHE A 241 6.30 -8.08 -5.71
CA PHE A 241 5.01 -8.53 -5.20
C PHE A 241 4.19 -9.24 -6.28
N LEU A 242 4.05 -8.67 -7.48
CA LEU A 242 3.34 -9.28 -8.59
C LEU A 242 3.95 -10.61 -9.03
N HIS A 243 5.28 -10.71 -9.03
CA HIS A 243 5.99 -11.96 -9.30
C HIS A 243 5.67 -13.02 -8.23
N ALA A 244 5.72 -12.66 -6.95
CA ALA A 244 5.35 -13.57 -5.86
C ALA A 244 3.91 -14.09 -6.01
N LEU A 245 2.95 -13.20 -6.32
CA LEU A 245 1.56 -13.56 -6.53
C LEU A 245 1.36 -14.45 -7.76
N SER A 246 2.03 -14.14 -8.86
CA SER A 246 1.93 -14.90 -10.10
C SER A 246 2.41 -16.33 -9.92
N VAL A 247 3.54 -16.52 -9.22
CA VAL A 247 4.06 -17.87 -8.93
C VAL A 247 3.12 -18.63 -8.00
N CYS A 248 2.59 -17.97 -6.98
CA CYS A 248 1.63 -18.57 -6.04
C CYS A 248 0.34 -19.02 -6.76
N ALA A 249 -0.18 -18.20 -7.67
CA ALA A 249 -1.41 -18.49 -8.42
C ALA A 249 -1.27 -19.67 -9.40
N LEU A 250 -0.07 -19.98 -9.89
CA LEU A 250 0.16 -21.15 -10.75
C LEU A 250 0.20 -22.49 -9.98
N ARG A 251 0.08 -22.46 -8.64
CA ARG A 251 0.08 -23.66 -7.78
C ARG A 251 -1.33 -24.14 -7.42
N THR A 252 -2.35 -23.32 -7.68
CA THR A 252 -3.77 -23.68 -7.61
C THR A 252 -4.22 -24.27 -8.94
#